data_AF-A0A947W3B8-F1
#
_entry.id   AF-A0A947W3B8-F1
#
_cell.length_a   1.000
_cell.length_b   1.000
_cell.length_c   1.000
_cell.angle_alpha   90.00
_cell.angle_beta   90.00
_cell.angle_gamma   90.00
#
_symmetry.space_group_name_H-M   'P 1'
#
loop_
_entity.id
_entity.type
_entity.pdbx_description
1 polymer ?
#
loop_
_entity_poly.entity_id
_entity_poly.type
_entity_poly.pdbx_seq_one_letter_code
_entity_poly.pdbx_strand_id
1 'polypeptide(L)'
;MKAREKKSIWMISEGKHFNGRPFSNCDIDVEQGKIYRISAIGKYILNPSAIEVEERILGCTLHSKQPKSNALRKKIRYLLPRFSHGLFKDRIIPDENIMMTPFIKTPSFEDEHLENYLKELGDLVRPYHPVLKKIAAIKPDVLDDVSGICEDIGGNNHYRLNLKGSLTEKIEYIRSNIGRTVRVALKNAYLADGLFEMRGFDFSNYDPGQFFYLVKYLENGAPRYAVLDASNTIDFHVHDNLFIRFLHILEQSLQSNENLRDAFRLCVYGNAKPLRLFFTKQLDVNYSNTYLPALYRKFFEEYQMVSSDRKMITDILNNYQRIVTFSYIPRSKTGDEKMYTNISVMHDIRALEPVKMQLPEFYSKITEIASNSEAGSYYLLDSMKGSKDV
;
A
#
# COMPACT_ATOMS: atom_id res chain seq x y z
N MET A 1 -27.01 8.78 22.15
CA MET A 1 -25.73 8.57 21.44
C MET A 1 -24.79 9.71 21.84
N LYS A 2 -23.87 9.50 22.78
CA LYS A 2 -22.87 10.52 23.13
C LYS A 2 -21.96 10.73 21.91
N ALA A 3 -21.74 11.98 21.49
CA ALA A 3 -20.78 12.32 20.46
C ALA A 3 -19.42 11.72 20.86
N ARG A 4 -19.00 10.64 20.18
CA ARG A 4 -17.65 10.13 20.31
C ARG A 4 -16.74 11.28 19.88
N GLU A 5 -15.89 11.76 20.78
CA GLU A 5 -14.83 12.70 20.42
C GLU A 5 -14.11 12.16 19.18
N LYS A 6 -14.07 12.96 18.12
CA LYS A 6 -13.42 12.59 16.87
C LYS A 6 -11.93 12.39 17.19
N LYS A 7 -11.45 11.14 17.19
CA LYS A 7 -10.02 10.86 17.31
C LYS A 7 -9.32 11.62 16.19
N SER A 8 -8.39 12.49 16.56
CA SER A 8 -7.53 13.19 15.62
C SER A 8 -6.67 12.16 14.89
N ILE A 9 -6.37 12.36 13.61
CA ILE A 9 -5.48 11.49 12.84
C ILE A 9 -4.43 12.37 12.21
N TRP A 10 -3.17 12.05 12.48
CA TRP A 10 -2.01 12.79 12.03
C TRP A 10 -0.83 11.84 11.86
N MET A 11 0.17 12.22 11.07
CA MET A 11 1.31 11.38 10.68
C MET A 11 2.63 11.94 11.20
N ILE A 12 2.87 13.23 10.97
CA ILE A 12 4.11 13.92 11.31
C ILE A 12 3.82 15.37 11.68
N SER A 13 4.46 15.87 12.73
CA SER A 13 4.35 17.27 13.13
C SER A 13 5.25 18.17 12.29
N GLU A 14 5.16 19.48 12.54
CA GLU A 14 6.23 20.41 12.16
C GLU A 14 7.53 20.06 12.90
N GLY A 15 8.66 20.33 12.24
CA GLY A 15 9.98 20.07 12.77
C GLY A 15 10.47 21.22 13.64
N LYS A 16 10.96 20.91 14.84
CA LYS A 16 11.61 21.88 15.73
C LYS A 16 13.12 21.78 15.61
N HIS A 17 13.79 22.92 15.50
CA HIS A 17 15.25 22.95 15.45
C HIS A 17 15.87 22.63 16.81
N PHE A 18 17.02 21.96 16.79
CA PHE A 18 17.88 21.77 17.95
C PHE A 18 19.35 21.87 17.55
N ASN A 19 20.21 22.17 18.54
CA ASN A 19 21.66 22.21 18.39
C ASN A 19 22.29 21.25 19.42
N GLY A 20 23.37 20.56 19.04
CA GLY A 20 24.01 19.52 19.84
C GLY A 20 23.16 18.24 19.87
N ARG A 21 22.82 17.79 21.08
CA ARG A 21 22.01 16.58 21.28
C ARG A 21 20.52 16.90 21.41
N PRO A 22 19.62 16.14 20.76
CA PRO A 22 18.17 16.35 20.91
C PRO A 22 17.69 15.95 22.32
N PHE A 23 18.35 14.98 22.96
CA PHE A 23 18.11 14.52 24.32
C PHE A 23 19.43 14.08 24.97
N SER A 24 19.51 14.08 26.30
CA SER A 24 20.73 13.72 27.05
C SER A 24 21.28 12.34 26.71
N ASN A 25 20.37 11.38 26.48
CA ASN A 25 20.69 9.97 26.25
C ASN A 25 20.72 9.59 24.75
N CYS A 26 20.62 10.56 23.86
CA CYS A 26 20.65 10.32 22.42
C CYS A 26 22.09 10.41 21.91
N ASP A 27 22.52 9.41 21.15
CA ASP A 27 23.87 9.34 20.57
C ASP A 27 24.07 10.29 19.37
N ILE A 28 23.03 10.98 18.93
CA ILE A 28 23.10 11.98 17.86
C ILE A 28 23.57 13.30 18.45
N ASP A 29 24.79 13.71 18.11
CA ASP A 29 25.39 14.99 18.51
C ASP A 29 25.84 15.75 17.26
N VAL A 30 25.09 16.79 16.89
CA VAL A 30 25.26 17.52 15.64
C VAL A 30 25.12 19.02 15.85
N GLU A 31 25.80 19.83 15.03
CA GLU A 31 25.70 21.30 15.16
C GLU A 31 24.25 21.79 15.02
N GLN A 32 23.50 21.23 14.08
CA GLN A 32 22.10 21.55 13.83
C GLN A 32 21.33 20.31 13.38
N GLY A 33 20.12 20.15 13.92
CA GLY A 33 19.17 19.15 13.49
C GLY A 33 17.72 19.62 13.62
N LYS A 34 16.80 18.75 13.22
CA LYS A 34 15.36 18.94 13.43
C LYS A 34 14.74 17.72 14.09
N ILE A 35 13.82 17.95 15.01
CA ILE A 35 13.04 16.90 15.66
C ILE A 35 11.56 17.06 15.33
N TYR A 36 10.94 15.96 14.94
CA TYR A 36 9.51 15.85 14.64
C TYR A 36 8.89 14.87 15.63
N ARG A 37 7.59 15.06 15.90
CA ARG A 37 6.75 13.99 16.41
C ARG A 37 6.17 13.23 15.23
N ILE A 38 6.11 11.91 15.32
CA ILE A 38 5.40 11.06 14.37
C ILE A 38 4.39 10.20 15.13
N SER A 39 3.25 9.91 14.50
CA SER A 39 2.24 9.05 15.11
C SER A 39 2.65 7.57 15.02
N ALA A 40 1.88 6.68 15.64
CA ALA A 40 2.09 5.24 15.51
C ALA A 40 2.00 4.74 14.05
N ILE A 41 1.10 5.32 13.24
CA ILE A 41 1.03 5.04 11.79
C ILE A 41 2.27 5.59 11.08
N GLY A 42 2.72 6.79 11.45
CA GLY A 42 3.95 7.37 10.92
C GLY A 42 5.16 6.47 11.19
N LYS A 43 5.32 5.99 12.43
CA LYS A 43 6.36 5.03 12.80
C LYS A 43 6.25 3.72 12.02
N TYR A 44 5.02 3.19 11.85
CA TYR A 44 4.77 1.96 11.06
C TYR A 44 5.25 2.09 9.61
N ILE A 45 4.94 3.20 8.94
CA ILE A 45 5.38 3.47 7.56
C ILE A 45 6.91 3.53 7.45
N LEU A 46 7.59 4.04 8.48
CA LEU A 46 9.06 4.15 8.50
C LEU A 46 9.77 2.88 8.95
N ASN A 47 9.06 1.94 9.59
CA ASN A 47 9.67 0.80 10.25
C ASN A 47 10.29 -0.18 9.21
N PRO A 48 11.61 -0.44 9.27
CA PRO A 48 12.26 -1.37 8.35
C PRO A 48 12.01 -2.85 8.69
N SER A 49 11.41 -3.13 9.85
CA SER A 49 11.20 -4.48 10.37
C SER A 49 10.08 -5.22 9.66
N ALA A 50 10.14 -6.55 9.73
CA ALA A 50 9.11 -7.42 9.20
C ALA A 50 7.75 -7.16 9.86
N ILE A 51 6.69 -7.27 9.06
CA ILE A 51 5.30 -7.20 9.54
C ILE A 51 4.62 -8.53 9.27
N GLU A 52 3.64 -8.88 10.10
CA GLU A 52 2.77 -10.02 9.86
C GLU A 52 1.45 -9.55 9.26
N VAL A 53 0.98 -10.24 8.24
CA VAL A 53 -0.37 -10.08 7.68
C VAL A 53 -1.08 -11.41 7.63
N GLU A 54 -2.40 -11.36 7.75
CA GLU A 54 -3.25 -12.53 7.61
C GLU A 54 -3.68 -12.74 6.15
N GLU A 55 -3.47 -13.96 5.66
CA GLU A 55 -3.72 -14.35 4.28
C GLU A 55 -4.48 -15.66 4.23
N ARG A 56 -5.45 -15.78 3.33
CA ARG A 56 -6.20 -17.03 3.14
C ARG A 56 -5.62 -17.84 2.00
N ILE A 57 -5.17 -19.06 2.30
CA ILE A 57 -4.66 -19.97 1.26
C ILE A 57 -5.84 -20.64 0.56
N LEU A 58 -5.95 -20.43 -0.75
CA LEU A 58 -6.98 -21.02 -1.60
C LEU A 58 -6.47 -22.24 -2.39
N GLY A 59 -5.16 -22.37 -2.57
CA GLY A 59 -4.60 -23.40 -3.42
C GLY A 59 -3.07 -23.34 -3.54
N CYS A 60 -2.57 -23.95 -4.62
CA CYS A 60 -1.16 -23.89 -5.00
C CYS A 60 -0.95 -23.91 -6.51
N THR A 61 0.17 -23.34 -6.95
CA THR A 61 0.73 -23.54 -8.29
C THR A 61 1.83 -24.60 -8.22
N LEU A 62 1.76 -25.60 -9.09
CA LEU A 62 2.78 -26.63 -9.26
C LEU A 62 3.67 -26.26 -10.45
N HIS A 63 4.94 -26.03 -10.18
CA HIS A 63 5.93 -25.74 -11.20
C HIS A 63 6.59 -27.03 -11.65
N SER A 64 6.35 -27.46 -12.89
CA SER A 64 6.85 -28.73 -13.41
C SER A 64 8.31 -28.65 -13.83
N LYS A 65 9.09 -29.72 -13.58
CA LYS A 65 10.46 -29.80 -14.09
C LYS A 65 10.46 -29.75 -15.61
N GLN A 66 11.17 -28.77 -16.18
CA GLN A 66 11.29 -28.68 -17.63
C GLN A 66 12.16 -29.82 -18.18
N PRO A 67 11.83 -30.40 -19.35
CA PRO A 67 12.59 -31.50 -19.93
C PRO A 67 14.07 -31.14 -20.12
N LYS A 68 14.99 -31.99 -19.62
CA LYS A 68 16.44 -31.81 -19.83
C LYS A 68 16.83 -31.76 -21.31
N SER A 69 16.02 -32.35 -22.19
CA SER A 69 16.15 -32.24 -23.64
C SER A 69 16.07 -30.80 -24.15
N ASN A 70 15.43 -29.87 -23.43
CA ASN A 70 15.37 -28.46 -23.81
C ASN A 70 16.75 -27.77 -23.68
N ALA A 71 17.58 -28.15 -22.71
CA ALA A 71 18.95 -27.65 -22.62
C ALA A 71 19.80 -28.10 -23.82
N LEU A 72 19.63 -29.36 -24.24
CA LEU A 72 20.28 -29.90 -25.42
C LEU A 72 19.75 -29.23 -26.72
N ARG A 73 18.44 -29.05 -26.83
CA ARG A 73 17.80 -28.34 -27.96
C ARG A 73 18.22 -26.88 -28.04
N LYS A 74 18.37 -26.18 -26.91
CA LYS A 74 18.91 -24.81 -26.88
C LYS A 74 20.36 -24.77 -27.41
N LYS A 75 21.22 -25.71 -27.01
CA LYS A 75 22.59 -25.82 -27.53
C LYS A 75 22.63 -26.11 -29.03
N ILE A 76 21.79 -27.04 -29.51
CA ILE A 76 21.68 -27.36 -30.94
C ILE A 76 21.12 -26.16 -31.73
N ARG A 77 20.17 -25.42 -31.15
CA ARG A 77 19.62 -24.19 -31.74
C ARG A 77 20.69 -23.14 -31.94
N TYR A 78 21.62 -22.97 -30.99
CA TYR A 78 22.75 -22.03 -31.13
C TYR A 78 23.73 -22.42 -32.25
N LEU A 79 23.76 -23.69 -32.65
CA LEU A 79 24.66 -24.21 -33.69
C LEU A 79 24.03 -24.26 -35.10
N LEU A 80 22.74 -23.95 -35.23
CA LEU A 80 21.99 -24.08 -36.48
C LEU A 80 21.58 -22.71 -37.06
N PRO A 81 21.44 -22.59 -38.40
CA PRO A 81 21.08 -21.34 -39.06
C PRO A 81 19.64 -20.91 -38.75
N ARG A 82 19.41 -19.58 -38.69
CA ARG A 82 18.19 -18.96 -38.13
C ARG A 82 16.85 -19.44 -38.70
N PHE A 83 16.82 -19.85 -39.97
CA PHE A 83 15.61 -20.37 -40.63
C PHE A 83 15.17 -21.75 -40.08
N SER A 84 16.05 -22.49 -39.41
CA SER A 84 15.77 -23.82 -38.86
C SER A 84 15.38 -23.82 -37.38
N HIS A 85 15.40 -22.66 -36.70
CA HIS A 85 15.05 -22.54 -35.28
C HIS A 85 13.60 -22.98 -34.98
N GLY A 86 12.69 -22.90 -35.97
CA GLY A 86 11.29 -23.31 -35.83
C GLY A 86 11.10 -24.82 -35.61
N LEU A 87 12.04 -25.65 -36.03
CA LEU A 87 11.98 -27.12 -35.90
C LEU A 87 12.33 -27.61 -34.48
N PHE A 88 13.05 -26.79 -33.70
CA PHE A 88 13.53 -27.13 -32.36
C PHE A 88 12.89 -26.26 -31.28
N LYS A 89 11.56 -26.12 -31.31
CA LYS A 89 10.82 -25.47 -30.22
C LYS A 89 10.99 -26.24 -28.91
N ASP A 90 11.14 -25.48 -27.82
CA ASP A 90 11.20 -26.04 -26.47
C ASP A 90 9.86 -26.72 -26.16
N ARG A 91 9.92 -27.91 -25.53
CA ARG A 91 8.71 -28.52 -24.96
C ARG A 91 8.49 -27.88 -23.60
N ILE A 92 7.51 -26.99 -23.50
CA ILE A 92 7.16 -26.33 -22.24
C ILE A 92 6.09 -27.19 -21.58
N ILE A 93 6.38 -27.67 -20.36
CA ILE A 93 5.34 -28.22 -19.49
C ILE A 93 4.73 -27.04 -18.74
N PRO A 94 3.43 -26.76 -18.91
CA PRO A 94 2.80 -25.64 -18.22
C PRO A 94 2.72 -25.89 -16.72
N ASP A 95 2.72 -24.81 -15.95
CA ASP A 95 2.40 -24.87 -14.53
C ASP A 95 0.94 -25.31 -14.33
N GLU A 96 0.68 -26.08 -13.28
CA GLU A 96 -0.66 -26.52 -12.93
C GLU A 96 -1.17 -25.77 -11.70
N ASN A 97 -2.34 -25.17 -11.80
CA ASN A 97 -3.01 -24.55 -10.66
C ASN A 97 -4.01 -25.54 -10.04
N ILE A 98 -3.88 -25.74 -8.73
CA ILE A 98 -4.84 -26.49 -7.93
C ILE A 98 -5.46 -25.51 -6.95
N MET A 99 -6.74 -25.20 -7.13
CA MET A 99 -7.47 -24.24 -6.28
C MET A 99 -8.76 -24.85 -5.77
N MET A 100 -9.09 -24.52 -4.53
CA MET A 100 -10.44 -24.67 -4.04
C MET A 100 -11.30 -23.60 -4.68
N THR A 101 -12.48 -23.98 -5.17
CA THR A 101 -13.55 -23.00 -5.37
C THR A 101 -13.77 -22.29 -4.04
N PRO A 102 -13.86 -20.95 -4.02
CA PRO A 102 -14.13 -20.23 -2.79
C PRO A 102 -15.36 -20.88 -2.16
N PHE A 103 -15.20 -21.39 -0.94
CA PHE A 103 -16.36 -21.78 -0.14
C PHE A 103 -17.31 -20.59 -0.16
N ILE A 104 -18.61 -20.83 -0.36
CA ILE A 104 -19.66 -19.83 -0.15
C ILE A 104 -19.24 -19.10 1.13
N LYS A 105 -18.88 -17.81 1.03
CA LYS A 105 -18.42 -17.03 2.19
C LYS A 105 -19.47 -17.24 3.25
N THR A 106 -19.10 -17.92 4.34
CA THR A 106 -20.03 -18.12 5.45
C THR A 106 -20.45 -16.72 5.87
N PRO A 107 -21.76 -16.41 5.87
CA PRO A 107 -22.21 -15.08 6.29
C PRO A 107 -21.60 -14.78 7.66
N SER A 108 -21.15 -13.55 7.88
CA SER A 108 -20.81 -13.15 9.25
C SER A 108 -22.11 -13.12 10.05
N PHE A 109 -22.19 -13.92 11.11
CA PHE A 109 -23.36 -13.93 11.99
C PHE A 109 -23.10 -12.97 13.17
N GLU A 110 -24.13 -12.27 13.64
CA GLU A 110 -24.01 -11.48 14.89
C GLU A 110 -23.83 -12.40 16.11
N ASP A 111 -24.20 -13.68 15.98
CA ASP A 111 -24.03 -14.73 16.99
C ASP A 111 -22.68 -15.46 16.80
N GLU A 112 -21.76 -15.21 17.74
CA GLU A 112 -20.43 -15.82 17.79
C GLU A 112 -20.49 -17.35 17.93
N HIS A 113 -21.48 -17.91 18.64
CA HIS A 113 -21.63 -19.35 18.78
C HIS A 113 -22.02 -20.01 17.46
N LEU A 114 -22.95 -19.41 16.70
CA LEU A 114 -23.33 -19.89 15.38
C LEU A 114 -22.16 -19.81 14.39
N GLU A 115 -21.41 -18.71 14.42
CA GLU A 115 -20.23 -18.55 13.58
C GLU A 115 -19.18 -19.61 13.89
N ASN A 116 -18.90 -19.87 15.18
CA ASN A 116 -17.95 -20.88 15.61
C ASN A 116 -18.43 -22.30 15.25
N TYR A 117 -19.71 -22.60 15.41
CA TYR A 117 -20.29 -23.89 15.02
C TYR A 117 -20.16 -24.15 13.51
N LEU A 118 -20.41 -23.15 12.67
CA LEU A 118 -20.24 -23.28 11.23
C LEU A 118 -18.77 -23.41 10.82
N LYS A 119 -17.83 -22.77 11.54
CA LYS A 119 -16.39 -23.01 11.36
C LYS A 119 -16.02 -24.45 11.69
N GLU A 120 -16.51 -24.99 12.81
CA GLU A 120 -16.29 -26.38 13.21
C GLU A 120 -16.83 -27.37 12.18
N LEU A 121 -18.05 -27.16 11.67
CA LEU A 121 -18.62 -27.96 10.57
C LEU A 121 -17.76 -27.88 9.31
N GLY A 122 -17.28 -26.69 8.95
CA GLY A 122 -16.36 -26.49 7.84
C GLY A 122 -15.08 -27.33 7.98
N ASP A 123 -14.49 -27.34 9.17
CA ASP A 123 -13.29 -28.14 9.46
C ASP A 123 -13.55 -29.65 9.41
N LEU A 124 -14.73 -30.12 9.82
CA LEU A 124 -15.13 -31.54 9.76
C LEU A 124 -15.32 -32.06 8.33
N VAL A 125 -15.88 -31.24 7.44
CA VAL A 125 -16.12 -31.62 6.03
C VAL A 125 -14.85 -31.46 5.19
N ARG A 126 -13.90 -30.63 5.63
CA ARG A 126 -12.68 -30.28 4.90
C ARG A 126 -11.92 -31.48 4.34
N PRO A 127 -11.61 -32.57 5.08
CA PRO A 127 -10.81 -33.70 4.57
C PRO A 127 -11.40 -34.40 3.34
N TYR A 128 -12.71 -34.26 3.13
CA TYR A 128 -13.42 -34.86 1.99
C TYR A 128 -13.34 -34.01 0.71
N HIS A 129 -12.78 -32.80 0.79
CA HIS A 129 -12.70 -31.89 -0.35
C HIS A 129 -11.81 -32.48 -1.47
N PRO A 130 -12.27 -32.54 -2.74
CA PRO A 130 -11.52 -33.16 -3.84
C PRO A 130 -10.11 -32.57 -4.06
N VAL A 131 -9.96 -31.28 -3.79
CA VAL A 131 -8.67 -30.58 -3.91
C VAL A 131 -7.64 -31.14 -2.93
N LEU A 132 -8.02 -31.48 -1.70
CA LEU A 132 -7.08 -32.08 -0.75
C LEU A 132 -6.60 -33.46 -1.20
N LYS A 133 -7.49 -34.25 -1.81
CA LYS A 133 -7.11 -35.54 -2.43
C LYS A 133 -6.13 -35.32 -3.59
N LYS A 134 -6.36 -34.30 -4.42
CA LYS A 134 -5.46 -33.94 -5.52
C LYS A 134 -4.09 -33.50 -5.01
N ILE A 135 -4.03 -32.70 -3.95
CA ILE A 135 -2.79 -32.27 -3.30
C ILE A 135 -2.04 -33.45 -2.69
N ALA A 136 -2.75 -34.37 -2.02
CA ALA A 136 -2.16 -35.56 -1.43
C ALA A 136 -1.57 -36.53 -2.49
N ALA A 137 -2.05 -36.46 -3.73
CA ALA A 137 -1.55 -37.28 -4.85
C ALA A 137 -0.36 -36.66 -5.59
N ILE A 138 0.09 -35.46 -5.20
CA ILE A 138 1.23 -34.79 -5.85
C ILE A 138 2.51 -35.59 -5.60
N LYS A 139 3.26 -35.84 -6.67
CA LYS A 139 4.58 -36.49 -6.59
C LYS A 139 5.69 -35.42 -6.69
N PRO A 140 6.53 -35.23 -5.65
CA PRO A 140 7.56 -34.18 -5.66
C PRO A 140 8.65 -34.35 -6.73
N ASP A 141 8.90 -35.58 -7.17
CA ASP A 141 9.97 -35.94 -8.11
C ASP A 141 9.81 -35.31 -9.50
N VAL A 142 8.58 -34.99 -9.90
CA VAL A 142 8.26 -34.33 -11.19
C VAL A 142 8.21 -32.81 -11.11
N LEU A 143 8.33 -32.23 -9.92
CA LEU A 143 8.18 -30.79 -9.67
C LEU A 143 9.52 -30.08 -9.43
N ASP A 144 9.62 -28.87 -9.98
CA ASP A 144 10.72 -27.95 -9.70
C ASP A 144 10.42 -27.12 -8.44
N ASP A 145 9.18 -26.65 -8.31
CA ASP A 145 8.74 -25.88 -7.15
C ASP A 145 7.21 -25.99 -6.89
N VAL A 146 6.78 -25.56 -5.70
CA VAL A 146 5.38 -25.36 -5.32
C VAL A 146 5.23 -23.99 -4.65
N SER A 147 4.29 -23.18 -5.14
CA SER A 147 3.91 -21.91 -4.50
C SER A 147 2.45 -21.97 -4.03
N GLY A 148 2.14 -21.28 -2.94
CA GLY A 148 0.75 -21.12 -2.49
C GLY A 148 -0.01 -20.15 -3.38
N ILE A 149 -1.33 -20.28 -3.42
CA ILE A 149 -2.23 -19.31 -4.03
C ILE A 149 -3.07 -18.72 -2.91
N CYS A 150 -2.98 -17.41 -2.72
CA CYS A 150 -3.76 -16.67 -1.74
C CYS A 150 -4.82 -15.82 -2.42
N GLU A 151 -5.93 -15.58 -1.71
CA GLU A 151 -6.95 -14.60 -2.08
C GLU A 151 -6.35 -13.18 -1.99
N ASP A 152 -6.39 -12.41 -3.07
CA ASP A 152 -6.08 -10.98 -3.03
C ASP A 152 -7.26 -10.23 -2.40
N ILE A 153 -6.96 -9.02 -1.94
CA ILE A 153 -7.88 -8.07 -1.34
C ILE A 153 -8.88 -7.62 -2.41
N GLY A 154 -9.97 -8.36 -2.53
CA GLY A 154 -10.85 -8.21 -3.69
C GLY A 154 -11.64 -9.44 -4.09
N GLY A 155 -11.40 -10.62 -3.49
CA GLY A 155 -12.14 -11.87 -3.75
C GLY A 155 -11.98 -12.46 -5.15
N ASN A 156 -11.58 -11.63 -6.11
CA ASN A 156 -11.58 -11.91 -7.55
C ASN A 156 -10.17 -12.04 -8.15
N ASN A 157 -9.13 -11.69 -7.38
CA ASN A 157 -7.75 -11.81 -7.80
C ASN A 157 -7.02 -12.78 -6.87
N HIS A 158 -6.04 -13.50 -7.41
CA HIS A 158 -5.19 -14.39 -6.63
C HIS A 158 -3.72 -14.02 -6.85
N TYR A 159 -2.91 -14.16 -5.82
CA TYR A 159 -1.46 -13.99 -5.94
C TYR A 159 -0.72 -15.19 -5.37
N ARG A 160 0.56 -15.31 -5.74
CA ARG A 160 1.40 -16.43 -5.33
C ARG A 160 2.10 -16.14 -4.00
N LEU A 161 1.97 -17.06 -3.06
CA LEU A 161 2.74 -17.09 -1.82
C LEU A 161 3.99 -17.96 -2.02
N ASN A 162 5.16 -17.32 -1.99
CA ASN A 162 6.43 -18.03 -2.05
C ASN A 162 6.69 -18.77 -0.74
N LEU A 163 6.78 -20.10 -0.81
CA LEU A 163 7.05 -20.94 0.34
C LEU A 163 8.55 -21.23 0.45
N LYS A 164 9.06 -21.34 1.69
CA LYS A 164 10.42 -21.80 1.98
C LYS A 164 10.41 -23.29 2.36
N GLY A 165 11.57 -23.93 2.27
CA GLY A 165 11.72 -25.36 2.57
C GLY A 165 11.80 -26.25 1.34
N SER A 166 11.92 -27.55 1.57
CA SER A 166 11.88 -28.61 0.57
C SER A 166 10.50 -28.75 -0.09
N LEU A 167 10.44 -29.35 -1.28
CA LEU A 167 9.16 -29.60 -1.97
C LEU A 167 8.14 -30.34 -1.08
N THR A 168 8.59 -31.33 -0.31
CA THR A 168 7.72 -32.08 0.61
C THR A 168 7.14 -31.18 1.69
N GLU A 169 7.96 -30.33 2.30
CA GLU A 169 7.50 -29.37 3.32
C GLU A 169 6.51 -28.36 2.74
N LYS A 170 6.76 -27.87 1.51
CA LYS A 170 5.85 -26.94 0.82
C LYS A 170 4.49 -27.58 0.53
N ILE A 171 4.47 -28.82 0.03
CA ILE A 171 3.23 -29.57 -0.24
C ILE A 171 2.45 -29.81 1.06
N GLU A 172 3.14 -30.22 2.13
CA GLU A 172 2.53 -30.46 3.43
C GLU A 172 1.95 -29.19 4.03
N TYR A 173 2.66 -28.07 3.90
CA TYR A 173 2.20 -26.76 4.33
C TYR A 173 0.89 -26.37 3.63
N ILE A 174 0.84 -26.51 2.30
CA ILE A 174 -0.39 -26.24 1.54
C ILE A 174 -1.52 -27.18 1.99
N ARG A 175 -1.26 -28.48 2.10
CA ARG A 175 -2.26 -29.47 2.51
C ARG A 175 -2.87 -29.14 3.86
N SER A 176 -2.04 -28.73 4.81
CA SER A 176 -2.46 -28.41 6.18
C SER A 176 -3.25 -27.10 6.27
N ASN A 177 -2.91 -26.13 5.43
CA ASN A 177 -3.40 -24.75 5.56
C ASN A 177 -4.37 -24.29 4.47
N ILE A 178 -4.66 -25.10 3.45
CA ILE A 178 -5.65 -24.74 2.44
C ILE A 178 -7.03 -24.51 3.08
N GLY A 179 -7.70 -23.45 2.61
CA GLY A 179 -8.96 -22.93 3.15
C GLY A 179 -8.82 -22.12 4.43
N ARG A 180 -7.64 -22.11 5.08
CA ARG A 180 -7.38 -21.43 6.36
C ARG A 180 -6.68 -20.09 6.16
N THR A 181 -6.85 -19.24 7.17
CA THR A 181 -6.06 -18.01 7.33
C THR A 181 -4.74 -18.35 7.98
N VAL A 182 -3.64 -17.89 7.39
CA VAL A 182 -2.27 -18.03 7.89
C VAL A 182 -1.64 -16.67 8.08
N ARG A 183 -0.65 -16.58 8.97
CA ARG A 183 0.19 -15.40 9.10
C ARG A 183 1.36 -15.48 8.13
N VAL A 184 1.51 -14.44 7.33
CA VAL A 184 2.60 -14.27 6.38
C VAL A 184 3.46 -13.10 6.82
N ALA A 185 4.77 -13.34 6.96
CA ALA A 185 5.74 -12.30 7.25
C ALA A 185 6.14 -11.59 5.95
N LEU A 186 5.89 -10.29 5.87
CA LEU A 186 6.43 -9.41 4.84
C LEU A 186 7.70 -8.75 5.38
N LYS A 187 8.65 -8.45 4.49
CA LYS A 187 9.95 -7.86 4.87
C LYS A 187 9.78 -6.55 5.65
N ASN A 188 8.81 -5.74 5.27
CA ASN A 188 8.32 -4.56 5.97
C ASN A 188 6.99 -4.11 5.33
N ALA A 189 6.44 -2.99 5.80
CA ALA A 189 5.19 -2.44 5.27
C ALA A 189 5.33 -1.93 3.82
N TYR A 190 6.53 -1.52 3.39
CA TYR A 190 6.75 -1.03 2.04
C TYR A 190 6.96 -2.18 1.05
N LEU A 191 6.13 -2.24 0.02
CA LEU A 191 6.19 -3.30 -1.00
C LEU A 191 7.07 -2.88 -2.18
N ALA A 192 6.63 -1.87 -2.94
CA ALA A 192 7.33 -1.30 -4.08
C ALA A 192 6.63 -0.02 -4.57
N ASP A 193 7.35 0.87 -5.26
CA ASP A 193 6.82 2.01 -6.02
C ASP A 193 5.83 2.91 -5.26
N GLY A 194 6.04 3.11 -3.96
CA GLY A 194 5.15 3.91 -3.11
C GLY A 194 3.94 3.16 -2.54
N LEU A 195 3.86 1.84 -2.72
CA LEU A 195 2.83 0.98 -2.15
C LEU A 195 3.21 0.45 -0.76
N PHE A 196 2.30 0.65 0.18
CA PHE A 196 2.39 0.16 1.55
C PHE A 196 1.24 -0.79 1.86
N GLU A 197 1.59 -1.89 2.50
CA GLU A 197 0.67 -2.80 3.16
C GLU A 197 0.22 -2.17 4.49
N MET A 198 -1.08 -2.10 4.74
CA MET A 198 -1.63 -1.46 5.95
C MET A 198 -2.28 -2.47 6.91
N ARG A 199 -2.49 -3.72 6.49
CA ARG A 199 -3.09 -4.77 7.34
C ARG A 199 -2.21 -5.17 8.53
N GLY A 200 -0.90 -4.96 8.43
CA GLY A 200 0.03 -5.25 9.52
C GLY A 200 0.04 -4.20 10.64
N PHE A 201 -0.69 -3.09 10.49
CA PHE A 201 -0.87 -2.11 11.56
C PHE A 201 -2.21 -2.31 12.27
N ASP A 202 -2.20 -2.28 13.60
CA ASP A 202 -3.42 -2.34 14.40
C ASP A 202 -4.05 -0.96 14.56
N PHE A 203 -4.93 -0.61 13.62
CA PHE A 203 -5.66 0.66 13.66
C PHE A 203 -6.57 0.80 14.88
N SER A 204 -7.10 -0.31 15.42
CA SER A 204 -8.06 -0.25 16.53
C SER A 204 -7.41 0.26 17.83
N ASN A 205 -6.12 0.00 17.98
CA ASN A 205 -5.29 0.47 19.08
C ASN A 205 -4.58 1.80 18.81
N TYR A 206 -4.91 2.50 17.71
CA TYR A 206 -4.37 3.82 17.45
C TYR A 206 -4.83 4.84 18.51
N ASP A 207 -3.85 5.49 19.14
CA ASP A 207 -4.03 6.61 20.05
C ASP A 207 -3.39 7.89 19.46
N PRO A 208 -4.16 8.97 19.22
CA PRO A 208 -3.61 10.24 18.78
C PRO A 208 -2.65 10.90 19.77
N GLY A 209 -2.72 10.56 21.06
CA GLY A 209 -1.80 11.06 22.09
C GLY A 209 -0.44 10.36 22.10
N GLN A 210 -0.36 9.14 21.55
CA GLN A 210 0.88 8.39 21.43
C GLN A 210 1.70 8.90 20.24
N PHE A 211 2.95 9.26 20.50
CA PHE A 211 3.89 9.70 19.47
C PHE A 211 5.30 9.17 19.73
N PHE A 212 6.11 9.24 18.68
CA PHE A 212 7.53 8.90 18.67
C PHE A 212 8.32 10.09 18.13
N TYR A 213 9.61 10.17 18.49
CA TYR A 213 10.47 11.21 17.96
C TYR A 213 11.17 10.73 16.69
N LEU A 214 11.12 11.55 15.65
CA LEU A 214 11.95 11.42 14.45
C LEU A 214 12.98 12.55 14.47
N VAL A 215 14.25 12.20 14.41
CA VAL A 215 15.37 13.14 14.38
C VAL A 215 15.95 13.17 12.97
N LYS A 216 16.01 14.37 12.38
CA LYS A 216 16.71 14.67 11.14
C LYS A 216 18.02 15.38 11.49
N TYR A 217 19.11 14.93 10.90
CA TYR A 217 20.44 15.52 11.08
C TYR A 217 21.27 15.38 9.80
N LEU A 218 22.40 16.08 9.72
CA LEU A 218 23.34 15.95 8.62
C LEU A 218 24.48 15.02 9.01
N GLU A 219 24.80 14.08 8.14
CA GLU A 219 25.96 13.22 8.24
C GLU A 219 26.66 13.23 6.89
N ASN A 220 27.94 13.64 6.86
CA ASN A 220 28.72 13.78 5.62
C ASN A 220 28.01 14.63 4.54
N GLY A 221 27.32 15.70 4.96
CA GLY A 221 26.57 16.61 4.08
C GLY A 221 25.23 16.06 3.56
N ALA A 222 24.85 14.83 3.90
CA ALA A 222 23.58 14.23 3.50
C ALA A 222 22.58 14.18 4.68
N PRO A 223 21.28 14.40 4.44
CA PRO A 223 20.28 14.27 5.49
C PRO A 223 20.09 12.80 5.87
N ARG A 224 20.20 12.54 7.18
CA ARG A 224 19.89 11.28 7.86
C ARG A 224 18.70 11.45 8.77
N TYR A 225 18.04 10.34 9.03
CA TYR A 225 16.81 10.28 9.81
C TYR A 225 16.87 9.07 10.75
N ALA A 226 16.53 9.28 12.02
CA ALA A 226 16.46 8.23 13.02
C ALA A 226 15.17 8.36 13.83
N VAL A 227 14.49 7.25 14.10
CA VAL A 227 13.38 7.19 15.03
C VAL A 227 13.91 6.80 16.40
N LEU A 228 13.44 7.47 17.45
CA LEU A 228 13.85 7.19 18.82
C LEU A 228 12.85 6.27 19.54
N ASP A 229 13.35 5.52 20.50
CA ASP A 229 12.56 4.69 21.41
C ASP A 229 12.04 5.49 22.61
N ALA A 230 11.37 4.82 23.55
CA ALA A 230 10.84 5.45 24.75
C ALA A 230 11.94 5.99 25.71
N SER A 231 13.18 5.50 25.57
CA SER A 231 14.35 5.93 26.34
C SER A 231 15.10 7.09 25.67
N ASN A 232 14.59 7.60 24.54
CA ASN A 232 15.22 8.59 23.66
C ASN A 232 16.56 8.14 23.06
N THR A 233 16.76 6.83 22.94
CA THR A 233 17.87 6.21 22.21
C THR A 233 17.42 5.87 20.79
N ILE A 234 18.35 5.56 19.89
CA ILE A 234 18.00 5.25 18.50
C ILE A 234 17.32 3.87 18.46
N ASP A 235 16.06 3.85 18.00
CA ASP A 235 15.32 2.61 17.72
C ASP A 235 15.75 2.06 16.35
N PHE A 236 15.65 2.89 15.31
CA PHE A 236 16.13 2.55 13.97
C PHE A 236 16.44 3.79 13.12
N HIS A 237 17.32 3.60 12.14
CA HIS A 237 17.57 4.58 11.09
C HIS A 237 16.59 4.38 9.93
N VAL A 238 16.12 5.49 9.35
CA VAL A 238 15.30 5.46 8.14
C VAL A 238 16.23 5.38 6.93
N HIS A 239 16.11 4.31 6.16
CA HIS A 239 17.02 4.04 5.04
C HIS A 239 16.72 4.88 3.79
N ASP A 240 15.45 5.26 3.57
CA ASP A 240 15.01 6.02 2.41
C ASP A 240 14.31 7.31 2.83
N ASN A 241 14.93 8.44 2.47
CA ASN A 241 14.41 9.78 2.74
C ASN A 241 13.06 10.04 2.03
N LEU A 242 12.73 9.26 0.99
CA LEU A 242 11.44 9.30 0.32
C LEU A 242 10.28 9.00 1.29
N PHE A 243 10.49 8.14 2.29
CA PHE A 243 9.43 7.82 3.25
C PHE A 243 9.05 9.02 4.11
N ILE A 244 10.02 9.88 4.46
CA ILE A 244 9.75 11.13 5.17
C ILE A 244 8.89 12.06 4.31
N ARG A 245 9.16 12.10 3.01
CA ARG A 245 8.35 12.85 2.05
C ARG A 245 6.92 12.30 1.98
N PHE A 246 6.75 10.98 1.98
CA PHE A 246 5.42 10.36 2.01
C PHE A 246 4.64 10.71 3.28
N LEU A 247 5.28 10.72 4.45
CA LEU A 247 4.61 11.15 5.69
C LEU A 247 4.09 12.58 5.61
N HIS A 248 4.91 13.51 5.11
CA HIS A 248 4.50 14.90 4.95
C HIS A 248 3.36 15.07 3.93
N ILE A 249 3.43 14.38 2.78
CA ILE A 249 2.36 14.41 1.78
C ILE A 249 1.06 13.81 2.35
N LEU A 250 1.16 12.73 3.12
CA LEU A 250 0.00 12.11 3.76
C LEU A 250 -0.60 13.04 4.82
N GLU A 251 0.22 13.69 5.64
CA GLU A 251 -0.25 14.68 6.61
C GLU A 251 -1.02 15.82 5.93
N GLN A 252 -0.43 16.44 4.89
CA GLN A 252 -1.09 17.49 4.12
C GLN A 252 -2.39 16.99 3.47
N SER A 253 -2.41 15.74 3.00
CA SER A 253 -3.61 15.11 2.44
C SER A 253 -4.70 14.89 3.49
N LEU A 254 -4.35 14.50 4.72
CA LEU A 254 -5.30 14.30 5.83
C LEU A 254 -5.86 15.63 6.36
N GLN A 255 -5.06 16.69 6.32
CA GLN A 255 -5.50 18.02 6.71
C GLN A 255 -6.52 18.59 5.72
N SER A 256 -6.26 18.42 4.41
CA SER A 256 -7.04 19.02 3.33
C SER A 256 -8.19 18.14 2.79
N ASN A 257 -8.12 16.81 2.88
CA ASN A 257 -9.14 15.89 2.35
C ASN A 257 -9.93 15.20 3.47
N GLU A 258 -11.16 15.66 3.69
CA GLU A 258 -12.07 15.08 4.70
C GLU A 258 -12.41 13.61 4.42
N ASN A 259 -12.63 13.22 3.16
CA ASN A 259 -12.97 11.85 2.79
C ASN A 259 -11.84 10.87 3.15
N LEU A 260 -10.59 11.25 2.88
CA LEU A 260 -9.42 10.46 3.24
C LEU A 260 -9.30 10.33 4.77
N ARG A 261 -9.44 11.45 5.48
CA ARG A 261 -9.39 11.49 6.94
C ARG A 261 -10.47 10.62 7.57
N ASP A 262 -11.68 10.65 7.04
CA ASP A 262 -12.78 9.83 7.54
C ASP A 262 -12.59 8.34 7.25
N ALA A 263 -11.95 7.98 6.14
CA ALA A 263 -11.58 6.58 5.86
C ALA A 263 -10.58 6.03 6.88
N PHE A 264 -9.56 6.81 7.25
CA PHE A 264 -8.66 6.44 8.34
C PHE A 264 -9.40 6.34 9.68
N ARG A 265 -10.34 7.25 9.96
CA ARG A 265 -11.18 7.19 11.19
C ARG A 265 -12.01 5.93 11.23
N LEU A 266 -12.63 5.51 10.12
CA LEU A 266 -13.37 4.26 10.07
C LEU A 266 -12.49 3.08 10.48
N CYS A 267 -11.24 3.03 10.03
CA CYS A 267 -10.29 1.99 10.42
C CYS A 267 -9.93 2.08 11.90
N VAL A 268 -9.62 3.29 12.40
CA VAL A 268 -9.28 3.54 13.82
C VAL A 268 -10.42 3.16 14.77
N TYR A 269 -11.68 3.37 14.36
CA TYR A 269 -12.85 2.98 15.14
C TYR A 269 -13.23 1.51 15.00
N GLY A 270 -12.47 0.72 14.23
CA GLY A 270 -12.75 -0.70 13.96
C GLY A 270 -13.94 -0.92 13.03
N ASN A 271 -14.47 0.12 12.39
CA ASN A 271 -15.58 0.06 11.45
C ASN A 271 -15.14 -0.30 10.02
N ALA A 272 -13.83 -0.40 9.79
CA ALA A 272 -13.26 -0.80 8.51
C ALA A 272 -11.94 -1.56 8.70
N LYS A 273 -11.64 -2.45 7.76
CA LYS A 273 -10.34 -3.10 7.63
C LYS A 273 -9.46 -2.25 6.69
N PRO A 274 -8.29 -1.76 7.15
CA PRO A 274 -7.33 -1.07 6.29
C PRO A 274 -6.70 -2.07 5.32
N LEU A 275 -6.35 -1.65 4.10
CA LEU A 275 -5.74 -2.54 3.10
C LEU A 275 -4.41 -2.01 2.61
N ARG A 276 -4.45 -0.94 1.82
CA ARG A 276 -3.28 -0.44 1.09
C ARG A 276 -3.24 1.08 1.14
N LEU A 277 -2.04 1.61 1.24
CA LEU A 277 -1.74 3.03 1.07
C LEU A 277 -0.76 3.16 -0.10
N PHE A 278 -1.03 4.03 -1.05
CA PHE A 278 -0.24 4.16 -2.26
C PHE A 278 0.06 5.61 -2.60
N PHE A 279 1.31 5.88 -2.98
CA PHE A 279 1.79 7.19 -3.39
C PHE A 279 2.28 7.15 -4.83
N THR A 280 1.71 7.97 -5.73
CA THR A 280 2.16 8.09 -7.11
C THR A 280 2.25 9.55 -7.58
N LYS A 281 2.91 9.79 -8.70
CA LYS A 281 3.12 11.13 -9.28
C LYS A 281 2.05 11.54 -10.28
N GLN A 282 1.39 10.60 -10.94
CA GLN A 282 0.40 10.89 -11.97
C GLN A 282 -0.74 9.86 -11.94
N LEU A 283 -1.95 10.33 -12.22
CA LEU A 283 -3.08 9.49 -12.58
C LEU A 283 -3.01 9.22 -14.09
N ASP A 284 -3.56 8.09 -14.52
CA ASP A 284 -3.85 7.86 -15.94
C ASP A 284 -4.97 8.81 -16.47
N VAL A 285 -5.62 9.56 -15.58
CA VAL A 285 -6.65 10.54 -15.90
C VAL A 285 -6.00 11.86 -16.32
N ASN A 286 -6.18 12.21 -17.59
CA ASN A 286 -5.69 13.46 -18.17
C ASN A 286 -6.77 14.56 -18.07
N TYR A 287 -6.49 15.65 -17.36
CA TYR A 287 -7.42 16.79 -17.24
C TYR A 287 -7.65 17.55 -18.55
N SER A 288 -6.90 17.25 -19.61
CA SER A 288 -7.15 17.77 -20.96
C SER A 288 -8.37 17.11 -21.62
N ASN A 289 -8.77 15.91 -21.17
CA ASN A 289 -9.92 15.15 -21.69
C ASN A 289 -11.06 15.00 -20.67
N THR A 290 -10.86 15.46 -19.44
CA THR A 290 -11.77 15.26 -18.29
C THR A 290 -12.21 16.62 -17.74
N TYR A 291 -13.34 16.67 -17.03
CA TYR A 291 -13.76 17.90 -16.34
C TYR A 291 -12.64 18.43 -15.43
N LEU A 292 -12.26 19.70 -15.61
CA LEU A 292 -11.29 20.39 -14.76
C LEU A 292 -11.71 20.31 -13.27
N PRO A 293 -10.76 20.24 -12.33
CA PRO A 293 -11.06 20.23 -10.91
C PRO A 293 -11.94 21.41 -10.50
N ALA A 294 -12.86 21.20 -9.56
CA ALA A 294 -13.86 22.20 -9.17
C ALA A 294 -13.23 23.52 -8.71
N LEU A 295 -12.09 23.45 -8.02
CA LEU A 295 -11.30 24.60 -7.60
C LEU A 295 -10.93 25.49 -8.80
N TYR A 296 -10.38 24.88 -9.85
CA TYR A 296 -9.94 25.59 -11.06
C TYR A 296 -11.10 26.07 -11.92
N ARG A 297 -12.20 25.32 -12.00
CA ARG A 297 -13.41 25.78 -12.70
C ARG A 297 -13.92 27.09 -12.11
N LYS A 298 -14.04 27.15 -10.77
CA LYS A 298 -14.44 28.38 -10.06
C LYS A 298 -13.49 29.53 -10.35
N PHE A 299 -12.19 29.30 -10.32
CA PHE A 299 -11.21 30.34 -10.63
C PHE A 299 -11.28 30.82 -12.08
N PHE A 300 -11.42 29.91 -13.04
CA PHE A 300 -11.47 30.27 -14.45
C PHE A 300 -12.72 31.10 -14.80
N GLU A 301 -13.82 30.85 -14.08
CA GLU A 301 -15.06 31.63 -14.16
C GLU A 301 -14.91 33.00 -13.48
N GLU A 302 -14.39 33.05 -12.24
CA GLU A 302 -14.22 34.28 -11.46
C GLU A 302 -13.28 35.29 -12.16
N TYR A 303 -12.20 34.80 -12.76
CA TYR A 303 -11.17 35.62 -13.39
C TYR A 303 -11.32 35.81 -14.90
N GLN A 304 -12.42 35.31 -15.50
CA GLN A 304 -12.67 35.38 -16.96
C GLN A 304 -11.44 34.98 -17.81
N MET A 305 -10.75 33.92 -17.40
CA MET A 305 -9.45 33.59 -17.99
C MET A 305 -9.55 33.22 -19.47
N VAL A 306 -8.63 33.73 -20.28
CA VAL A 306 -8.56 33.46 -21.73
C VAL A 306 -8.11 32.02 -22.02
N SER A 307 -8.48 31.50 -23.19
CA SER A 307 -8.28 30.09 -23.55
C SER A 307 -6.81 29.63 -23.57
N SER A 308 -5.86 30.53 -23.86
CA SER A 308 -4.42 30.23 -23.81
C SER A 308 -3.96 29.87 -22.40
N ASP A 309 -4.39 30.66 -21.41
CA ASP A 309 -3.96 30.53 -20.03
C ASP A 309 -4.59 29.29 -19.40
N ARG A 310 -5.85 29.01 -19.75
CA ARG A 310 -6.54 27.76 -19.36
C ARG A 310 -5.79 26.53 -19.84
N LYS A 311 -5.29 26.53 -21.09
CA LYS A 311 -4.52 25.41 -21.64
C LYS A 311 -3.19 25.24 -20.92
N MET A 312 -2.43 26.32 -20.75
CA MET A 312 -1.15 26.31 -20.04
C MET A 312 -1.31 25.77 -18.60
N ILE A 313 -2.33 26.24 -17.87
CA ILE A 313 -2.61 25.76 -16.52
C ILE A 313 -3.00 24.28 -16.52
N THR A 314 -3.81 23.83 -17.48
CA THR A 314 -4.19 22.41 -17.57
C THR A 314 -2.98 21.51 -17.78
N ASP A 315 -2.03 21.91 -18.64
CA ASP A 315 -0.79 21.18 -18.86
C ASP A 315 0.09 21.15 -17.59
N ILE A 316 0.14 22.25 -16.83
CA ILE A 316 0.82 22.31 -15.52
C ILE A 316 0.14 21.39 -14.50
N LEU A 317 -1.19 21.35 -14.47
CA LEU A 317 -1.96 20.51 -13.57
C LEU A 317 -1.68 19.02 -13.78
N ASN A 318 -1.49 18.58 -15.01
CA ASN A 318 -1.21 17.17 -15.34
C ASN A 318 0.20 16.69 -14.94
N ASN A 319 1.19 17.59 -14.86
CA ASN A 319 2.59 17.20 -14.72
C ASN A 319 3.15 17.28 -13.28
N TYR A 320 2.43 17.91 -12.36
CA TYR A 320 2.94 18.21 -11.00
C TYR A 320 2.04 17.69 -9.89
N GLN A 321 1.45 16.51 -10.09
CA GLN A 321 0.58 15.88 -9.11
C GLN A 321 1.38 15.01 -8.14
N ARG A 322 0.79 14.81 -6.97
CA ARG A 322 1.12 13.78 -6.01
C ARG A 322 -0.19 13.17 -5.55
N ILE A 323 -0.35 11.89 -5.79
CA ILE A 323 -1.58 11.18 -5.48
C ILE A 323 -1.35 10.31 -4.27
N VAL A 324 -2.27 10.42 -3.30
CA VAL A 324 -2.33 9.54 -2.14
C VAL A 324 -3.61 8.73 -2.24
N THR A 325 -3.47 7.41 -2.30
CA THR A 325 -4.60 6.48 -2.39
C THR A 325 -4.65 5.63 -1.14
N PHE A 326 -5.81 5.55 -0.49
CA PHE A 326 -6.04 4.67 0.65
C PHE A 326 -7.23 3.76 0.38
N SER A 327 -7.01 2.44 0.47
CA SER A 327 -8.02 1.42 0.25
C SER A 327 -8.38 0.72 1.56
N TYR A 328 -9.67 0.43 1.73
CA TYR A 328 -10.23 -0.16 2.94
C TYR A 328 -11.53 -0.94 2.63
N ILE A 329 -11.91 -1.86 3.51
CA ILE A 329 -13.18 -2.59 3.44
C ILE A 329 -14.00 -2.19 4.68
N PRO A 330 -15.11 -1.43 4.53
CA PRO A 330 -16.04 -1.21 5.63
C PRO A 330 -16.56 -2.55 6.16
N ARG A 331 -16.72 -2.66 7.48
CA ARG A 331 -17.44 -3.80 8.04
C ARG A 331 -18.93 -3.66 7.66
N SER A 332 -19.41 -4.52 6.77
CA SER A 332 -20.83 -4.61 6.42
C SER A 332 -21.51 -5.67 7.28
N LYS A 333 -22.80 -5.49 7.56
CA LYS A 333 -23.62 -6.48 8.26
C LYS A 333 -24.12 -7.59 7.33
N THR A 334 -24.12 -7.34 6.01
CA THR A 334 -24.75 -8.19 5.01
C THR A 334 -23.80 -9.22 4.40
N GLY A 335 -22.52 -9.23 4.80
CA GLY A 335 -21.51 -10.15 4.25
C GLY A 335 -20.90 -9.70 2.92
N ASP A 336 -21.49 -8.70 2.26
CA ASP A 336 -20.88 -8.05 1.09
C ASP A 336 -19.70 -7.20 1.54
N GLU A 337 -18.50 -7.78 1.45
CA GLU A 337 -17.26 -7.01 1.56
C GLU A 337 -17.15 -6.20 0.26
N LYS A 338 -17.09 -4.87 0.34
CA LYS A 338 -16.83 -4.02 -0.82
C LYS A 338 -15.61 -3.19 -0.54
N MET A 339 -14.66 -3.15 -1.47
CA MET A 339 -13.47 -2.35 -1.33
C MET A 339 -13.79 -0.91 -1.71
N TYR A 340 -13.45 0.00 -0.84
CA TYR A 340 -13.52 1.44 -1.08
C TYR A 340 -12.12 1.99 -1.20
N THR A 341 -11.96 2.97 -2.08
CA THR A 341 -10.69 3.63 -2.34
C THR A 341 -10.92 5.14 -2.30
N ASN A 342 -10.22 5.83 -1.41
CA ASN A 342 -10.15 7.29 -1.41
C ASN A 342 -8.84 7.74 -2.06
N ILE A 343 -8.92 8.77 -2.90
CA ILE A 343 -7.81 9.32 -3.64
C ILE A 343 -7.76 10.81 -3.35
N SER A 344 -6.62 11.28 -2.83
CA SER A 344 -6.27 12.70 -2.78
C SER A 344 -5.34 13.02 -3.92
N VAL A 345 -5.71 13.95 -4.79
CA VAL A 345 -4.83 14.53 -5.80
C VAL A 345 -4.26 15.82 -5.24
N MET A 346 -3.00 15.81 -4.84
CA MET A 346 -2.28 16.97 -4.35
C MET A 346 -1.50 17.61 -5.50
N HIS A 347 -1.43 18.94 -5.55
CA HIS A 347 -0.67 19.65 -6.59
C HIS A 347 0.38 20.56 -5.95
N ASP A 348 1.58 20.54 -6.51
CA ASP A 348 2.72 21.33 -6.02
C ASP A 348 2.62 22.77 -6.52
N ILE A 349 2.59 23.74 -5.61
CA ILE A 349 2.42 25.15 -5.99
C ILE A 349 3.53 25.67 -6.89
N ARG A 350 4.74 25.09 -6.81
CA ARG A 350 5.89 25.50 -7.64
C ARG A 350 5.61 25.33 -9.13
N ALA A 351 4.68 24.45 -9.47
CA ALA A 351 4.23 24.25 -10.83
C ALA A 351 3.54 25.50 -11.40
N LEU A 352 2.99 26.36 -10.55
CA LEU A 352 2.33 27.61 -10.91
C LEU A 352 3.29 28.81 -10.97
N GLU A 353 4.57 28.65 -10.64
CA GLU A 353 5.56 29.74 -10.74
C GLU A 353 5.62 30.37 -12.15
N PRO A 354 5.55 29.61 -13.27
CA PRO A 354 5.55 30.19 -14.61
C PRO A 354 4.39 31.16 -14.89
N VAL A 355 3.26 30.99 -14.20
CA VAL A 355 2.06 31.83 -14.39
C VAL A 355 1.94 32.94 -13.34
N LYS A 356 2.83 32.99 -12.34
CA LYS A 356 2.76 33.95 -11.23
C LYS A 356 2.77 35.41 -11.66
N MET A 357 3.58 35.76 -12.66
CA MET A 357 3.66 37.14 -13.18
C MET A 357 2.44 37.53 -14.00
N GLN A 358 1.83 36.57 -14.70
CA GLN A 358 0.67 36.79 -15.55
C GLN A 358 -0.63 36.80 -14.73
N LEU A 359 -0.67 36.01 -13.65
CA LEU A 359 -1.85 35.74 -12.85
C LEU A 359 -1.53 35.82 -11.33
N PRO A 360 -1.10 36.98 -10.82
CA PRO A 360 -0.62 37.12 -9.44
C PRO A 360 -1.72 36.86 -8.40
N GLU A 361 -2.95 37.31 -8.65
CA GLU A 361 -4.07 37.10 -7.73
C GLU A 361 -4.46 35.62 -7.61
N PHE A 362 -4.49 34.92 -8.75
CA PHE A 362 -4.73 33.47 -8.80
C PHE A 362 -3.64 32.72 -8.02
N TYR A 363 -2.37 33.06 -8.25
CA TYR A 363 -1.24 32.47 -7.52
C TYR A 363 -1.34 32.72 -6.00
N SER A 364 -1.72 33.94 -5.59
CA SER A 364 -1.90 34.29 -4.17
C SER A 364 -2.99 33.44 -3.52
N LYS A 365 -4.16 33.33 -4.15
CA LYS A 365 -5.28 32.52 -3.63
C LYS A 365 -4.92 31.04 -3.49
N ILE A 366 -4.16 30.46 -4.44
CA ILE A 366 -3.67 29.08 -4.31
C ILE A 366 -2.65 28.95 -3.19
N THR A 367 -1.79 29.96 -2.99
CA THR A 367 -0.80 29.97 -1.92
C THR A 367 -1.45 29.96 -0.54
N GLU A 368 -2.55 30.68 -0.37
CA GLU A 368 -3.30 30.75 0.90
C GLU A 368 -3.91 29.40 1.31
N ILE A 369 -4.32 28.57 0.36
CA ILE A 369 -4.90 27.25 0.63
C ILE A 369 -3.84 26.13 0.66
N ALA A 370 -2.61 26.41 0.25
CA ALA A 370 -1.53 25.44 0.24
C ALA A 370 -0.97 25.23 1.65
N SER A 371 -0.74 23.98 2.02
CA SER A 371 -0.06 23.62 3.25
C SER A 371 1.44 23.46 2.98
N ASN A 372 2.28 23.99 3.85
CA ASN A 372 3.73 23.92 3.72
C ASN A 372 4.32 22.78 4.55
N SER A 373 5.27 22.06 3.99
CA SER A 373 6.06 21.05 4.71
C SER A 373 7.43 20.87 4.05
N GLU A 374 8.27 20.00 4.61
CA GLU A 374 9.56 19.68 3.97
C GLU A 374 9.42 18.90 2.66
N ALA A 375 8.25 18.30 2.39
CA ALA A 375 7.99 17.69 1.10
C ALA A 375 7.71 18.71 -0.01
N GLY A 376 7.40 19.96 0.37
CA GLY A 376 6.95 21.04 -0.50
C GLY A 376 5.61 21.64 -0.05
N SER A 377 5.16 22.60 -0.84
CA SER A 377 3.91 23.32 -0.64
C SER A 377 2.85 22.74 -1.55
N TYR A 378 1.88 22.02 -0.96
CA TYR A 378 0.84 21.34 -1.72
C TYR A 378 -0.54 21.79 -1.27
N TYR A 379 -1.48 21.78 -2.22
CA TYR A 379 -2.90 21.95 -1.96
C TYR A 379 -3.68 20.79 -2.59
N LEU A 380 -4.87 20.53 -2.07
CA LEU A 380 -5.77 19.51 -2.61
C LEU A 380 -6.38 20.03 -3.92
N LEU A 381 -6.02 19.38 -5.02
CA LEU A 381 -6.57 19.65 -6.34
C LEU A 381 -7.93 18.98 -6.52
N ASP A 382 -8.00 17.69 -6.18
CA ASP A 382 -9.21 16.88 -6.33
C ASP A 382 -9.28 15.75 -5.29
N SER A 383 -10.50 15.31 -4.98
CA SER A 383 -10.78 14.21 -4.06
C SER A 383 -11.78 13.25 -4.71
N MET A 384 -11.36 12.00 -4.89
CA MET A 384 -12.20 10.97 -5.48
C MET A 384 -12.42 9.84 -4.48
N LYS A 385 -13.64 9.28 -4.52
CA LYS A 385 -14.00 8.07 -3.78
C LYS A 385 -14.58 7.07 -4.75
N GLY A 386 -13.88 5.96 -4.91
CA GLY A 386 -14.30 4.82 -5.71
C GLY A 386 -14.73 3.65 -4.84
N SER A 387 -15.51 2.76 -5.41
CA SER A 387 -15.83 1.48 -4.80
C SER A 387 -15.81 0.40 -5.87
N LYS A 388 -15.27 -0.77 -5.53
CA LYS A 388 -15.20 -1.93 -6.42
C LYS A 388 -15.79 -3.11 -5.68
N ASP A 389 -16.74 -3.80 -6.31
CA ASP A 389 -17.27 -5.05 -5.77
C ASP A 389 -16.13 -6.07 -5.67
N VAL A 390 -16.09 -6.77 -4.53
CA VAL A 390 -15.06 -7.74 -4.13
C VAL A 390 -15.71 -9.11 -4.14
#